data_AF-A0A800UGR5-F1
#
_entry.id   AF-A0A800UGR5-F1
#
_cell.length_a   1.000
_cell.length_b   1.000
_cell.length_c   1.000
_cell.angle_alpha   90.00
_cell.angle_beta   90.00
_cell.angle_gamma   90.00
#
_symmetry.space_group_name_H-M   'P 1'
#
loop_
_entity.id
_entity.type
_entity.pdbx_description
1 polymer ?
#
loop_
_entity_poly.entity_id
_entity_poly.type
_entity_poly.pdbx_seq_one_letter_code
_entity_poly.pdbx_strand_id
1 'polypeptide(L)' 'MTEEEETTEVVGESAEQVIDRVHKEGEAEHGPIYLSKYMHRDFIELYRNLKKEYNREFAAEEVKRRMKMLTKQQR' A
#
# COMPACT_ATOMS: atom_id res chain seq x y z
N MET A 1 22.69 -11.35 19.61
CA MET A 1 22.94 -11.01 18.21
C MET A 1 21.63 -11.25 17.50
N THR A 2 20.80 -10.22 17.42
CA THR A 2 19.55 -10.26 16.67
C THR A 2 19.80 -9.34 15.50
N GLU A 3 19.82 -9.93 14.30
CA GLU A 3 20.07 -9.26 13.03
C GLU A 3 18.96 -8.25 12.79
N GLU A 4 19.20 -7.02 13.21
CA GLU A 4 18.50 -5.85 12.68
C GLU A 4 19.21 -5.51 11.38
N GLU A 5 18.83 -6.22 10.31
CA GLU A 5 19.06 -5.79 8.93
C GLU A 5 18.28 -4.48 8.73
N GLU A 6 18.84 -3.39 9.22
CA GLU A 6 18.48 -2.03 8.83
C GLU A 6 19.05 -1.81 7.42
N THR A 7 18.38 -2.41 6.43
CA THR A 7 18.64 -2.13 5.04
C THR A 7 18.29 -0.67 4.80
N THR A 8 19.33 0.13 4.65
CA THR A 8 19.36 1.47 4.07
C THR A 8 18.50 1.53 2.80
N GLU A 9 17.21 1.88 2.91
CA GLU A 9 16.39 2.25 1.75
C GLU A 9 16.71 3.71 1.39
N VAL A 10 17.66 3.82 0.47
CA VAL A 10 17.97 4.99 -0.36
C VAL A 10 16.67 5.69 -0.81
N VAL A 11 16.49 6.95 -0.40
CA VAL A 11 15.49 7.94 -0.86
C VAL A 11 14.40 7.40 -1.80
N GLY A 12 13.43 6.70 -1.22
CA GLY A 12 12.23 6.25 -1.91
C GLY A 12 11.21 5.87 -0.86
N GLU A 13 10.00 6.45 -0.89
CA GLU A 13 9.01 6.23 0.18
C GLU A 13 8.83 4.72 0.43
N SER A 14 8.88 4.36 1.72
CA SER A 14 8.69 3.00 2.18
C SER A 14 7.32 2.47 1.76
N ALA A 15 7.18 1.15 1.65
CA ALA A 15 5.92 0.52 1.28
C ALA A 15 4.75 1.01 2.15
N GLU A 16 4.95 1.08 3.48
CA GLU A 16 3.97 1.62 4.42
C GLU A 16 3.54 3.06 4.10
N GLN A 17 4.49 3.94 3.76
CA GLN A 17 4.17 5.32 3.39
C GLN A 17 3.34 5.40 2.11
N VAL A 18 3.65 4.55 1.12
CA VAL A 18 2.87 4.47 -0.10
C VAL A 18 1.46 3.96 0.18
N ILE A 19 1.30 2.92 1.01
CA ILE A 19 -0.02 2.40 1.37
C ILE A 19 -0.82 3.43 2.17
N ASP A 20 -0.20 4.16 3.12
CA ASP A 20 -0.86 5.22 3.89
C ASP A 20 -1.31 6.38 2.99
N ARG A 21 -0.46 6.81 2.04
CA ARG A 21 -0.82 7.84 1.06
C ARG A 21 -1.99 7.40 0.19
N VAL A 22 -1.92 6.20 -0.38
CA VAL A 22 -2.96 5.63 -1.24
C VAL A 22 -4.28 5.47 -0.47
N HIS A 23 -4.21 5.08 0.80
CA HIS A 23 -5.37 4.97 1.68
C HIS A 23 -6.02 6.34 1.90
N LYS A 24 -5.25 7.37 2.29
CA LYS A 24 -5.74 8.76 2.43
C LYS A 24 -6.33 9.32 1.13
N GLU A 25 -5.69 9.08 -0.01
CA GLU A 25 -6.23 9.48 -1.32
C GLU A 25 -7.58 8.79 -1.60
N GLY A 26 -7.68 7.51 -1.27
CA GLY A 26 -8.94 6.77 -1.37
C GLY A 26 -10.02 7.32 -0.45
N GLU A 27 -9.67 7.68 0.79
CA GLU A 27 -10.60 8.28 1.74
C GLU A 27 -11.11 9.65 1.28
N ALA A 28 -10.24 10.46 0.68
CA ALA A 28 -10.60 11.75 0.12
C ALA A 28 -11.57 11.63 -1.08
N GLU A 29 -11.41 10.61 -1.93
CA GLU A 29 -12.25 10.42 -3.13
C GLU A 29 -13.57 9.71 -2.83
N HIS A 30 -13.60 8.81 -1.84
CA HIS A 30 -14.73 7.89 -1.62
C HIS A 30 -15.40 8.00 -0.24
N GLY A 31 -14.87 8.82 0.67
CA GLY A 31 -15.27 8.85 2.07
C GLY A 31 -14.51 7.80 2.90
N PRO A 32 -14.82 7.66 4.20
CA PRO A 32 -14.03 6.84 5.12
C PRO A 32 -13.88 5.39 4.63
N ILE A 33 -12.63 4.96 4.48
CA ILE A 33 -12.28 3.59 4.06
C ILE A 33 -11.73 2.87 5.28
N TYR A 34 -12.51 1.93 5.82
CA TYR A 34 -12.00 1.09 6.90
C TYR A 34 -11.11 -0.03 6.34
N LEU A 35 -9.80 0.10 6.55
CA LEU A 35 -8.84 -0.97 6.35
C LEU A 35 -8.50 -1.62 7.69
N SER A 36 -8.74 -2.93 7.81
CA SER A 36 -8.25 -3.69 8.96
C SER A 36 -6.72 -3.77 8.94
N LYS A 37 -6.09 -3.95 10.11
CA LYS A 37 -4.62 -4.16 10.21
C LYS A 37 -4.12 -5.27 9.29
N TYR A 38 -4.93 -6.32 9.10
CA TYR A 38 -4.61 -7.42 8.19
C TYR A 38 -4.62 -6.98 6.72
N MET A 39 -5.61 -6.18 6.31
CA MET A 39 -5.66 -5.65 4.94
C MET A 39 -4.50 -4.69 4.67
N HIS A 40 -4.15 -3.86 5.65
CA HIS A 40 -3.01 -2.95 5.52
C HIS A 40 -1.71 -3.73 5.27
N ARG A 41 -1.49 -4.82 6.02
CA ARG A 41 -0.34 -5.72 5.82
C ARG A 41 -0.37 -6.41 4.45
N ASP A 42 -1.54 -6.89 4.03
CA ASP A 42 -1.74 -7.51 2.71
C ASP A 42 -1.38 -6.55 1.57
N PHE A 43 -1.76 -5.27 1.70
CA PHE A 43 -1.40 -4.23 0.73
C PHE A 43 0.09 -3.91 0.71
N ILE A 44 0.77 -3.92 1.87
CA ILE A 44 2.22 -3.75 1.95
C ILE A 44 2.94 -4.91 1.25
N GLU A 45 2.50 -6.14 1.47
CA GLU A 45 3.06 -7.32 0.81
C GLU A 45 2.77 -7.32 -0.69
N LEU A 46 1.56 -6.95 -1.10
CA LEU A 46 1.17 -6.77 -2.49
C LEU A 46 2.05 -5.72 -3.18
N TYR A 47 2.24 -4.55 -2.56
CA TYR A 47 3.11 -3.51 -3.09
C TYR A 47 4.56 -3.99 -3.21
N ARG A 48 5.08 -4.71 -2.21
CA ARG A 48 6.46 -5.26 -2.25
C ARG A 48 6.62 -6.28 -3.38
N ASN A 49 5.64 -7.14 -3.61
CA ASN A 49 5.66 -8.12 -4.69
C ASN A 49 5.57 -7.43 -6.06
N LEU A 50 4.62 -6.50 -6.23
CA LEU A 50 4.45 -5.76 -7.48
C LEU A 50 5.63 -4.81 -7.77
N LYS A 51 6.25 -4.21 -6.75
CA LYS A 51 7.46 -3.37 -6.89
C LYS A 51 8.62 -4.20 -7.45
N LYS A 52 8.72 -5.48 -7.07
CA LYS A 52 9.77 -6.41 -7.54
C LYS A 52 9.50 -6.92 -8.96
N GLU A 53 8.25 -7.20 -9.29
CA GLU A 53 7.86 -7.80 -10.57
C GLU A 53 7.70 -6.76 -11.69
N TYR A 54 7.23 -5.57 -11.34
CA TYR A 54 6.97 -4.48 -12.27
C TYR A 54 7.85 -3.27 -11.92
N ASN A 55 7.23 -2.20 -11.40
CA ASN A 55 7.86 -0.96 -11.02
C ASN A 55 7.04 -0.28 -9.93
N ARG A 56 7.65 0.70 -9.25
CA ARG A 56 7.06 1.40 -8.11
C ARG A 56 5.73 2.10 -8.44
N GLU A 57 5.63 2.71 -9.62
CA GLU A 57 4.42 3.42 -10.07
C GLU A 57 3.27 2.45 -10.31
N PHE A 58 3.53 1.34 -11.02
CA PHE A 58 2.52 0.30 -11.25
C PHE A 58 2.04 -0.33 -9.93
N ALA A 59 2.96 -0.62 -9.02
CA ALA A 59 2.62 -1.18 -7.72
C ALA A 59 1.70 -0.25 -6.91
N ALA A 60 1.97 1.05 -6.92
CA ALA A 60 1.12 2.04 -6.24
C ALA A 60 -0.27 2.15 -6.89
N GLU A 61 -0.34 2.18 -8.22
CA GLU A 61 -1.61 2.23 -8.95
C GLU A 61 -2.48 0.99 -8.73
N GLU A 62 -1.91 -0.21 -8.76
CA GLU A 62 -2.67 -1.45 -8.55
C GLU A 62 -3.18 -1.57 -7.11
N VAL A 63 -2.40 -1.15 -6.11
CA VAL A 63 -2.87 -1.06 -4.72
C VAL A 63 -4.03 -0.07 -4.60
N LYS A 64 -3.90 1.12 -5.21
CA LYS A 64 -4.97 2.14 -5.23
C LYS A 64 -6.25 1.58 -5.87
N ARG A 65 -6.11 0.87 -6.98
CA ARG A 65 -7.22 0.22 -7.68
C ARG A 65 -7.89 -0.84 -6.82
N ARG A 66 -7.12 -1.69 -6.13
CA ARG A 66 -7.64 -2.71 -5.21
C ARG A 66 -8.37 -2.09 -4.01
N MET A 67 -7.81 -1.04 -3.39
CA MET A 67 -8.48 -0.32 -2.31
C MET A 67 -9.82 0.29 -2.77
N LYS A 68 -9.87 0.83 -3.99
CA LYS A 68 -11.10 1.35 -4.60
C LYS A 68 -12.15 0.27 -4.90
N MET A 69 -11.73 -0.96 -5.21
CA MET A 69 -12.67 -2.07 -5.37
C MET A 69 -13.33 -2.47 -4.05
N LEU A 70 -12.61 -2.35 -2.92
CA LEU A 70 -13.17 -2.62 -1.60
C LEU A 70 -14.24 -1.61 -1.20
N THR A 71 -14.08 -0.33 -1.56
CA THR A 71 -15.09 0.70 -1.24
C THR A 71 -16.34 0.61 -2.11
N LYS A 72 -16.20 0.22 -3.39
CA LYS A 72 -17.34 0.01 -4.29
C LYS A 72 -18.25 -1.14 -3.87
N GLN A 73 -17.73 -2.14 -3.16
CA GLN A 73 -18.51 -3.30 -2.72
C GLN A 73 -19.41 -3.00 -1.51
N GLN A 74 -19.21 -1.87 -0.84
CA GLN A 74 -19.97 -1.47 0.36
C GLN A 74 -21.11 -0.47 0.09
N ARG A 75 -21.49 -0.25 -1.18
CA ARG A 75 -22.60 0.63 -1.59
C ARG A 75 -23.73 -0.14 -2.26
#